data_AF-A0A7Y4R8L9-F1
#
_entry.id   AF-A0A7Y4R8L9-F1
#
_cell.length_a   1.000
_cell.length_b   1.000
_cell.length_c   1.000
_cell.angle_alpha   90.00
_cell.angle_beta   90.00
_cell.angle_gamma   90.00
#
_symmetry.space_group_name_H-M   'P 1'
#
loop_
_entity.id
_entity.type
_entity.pdbx_description
1 polymer ?
#
loop_
_entity_poly.entity_id
_entity_poly.type
_entity_poly.pdbx_seq_one_letter_code
_entity_poly.pdbx_strand_id
1 'polypeptide(L)'
;MSGTWLTRWREKRGDFAVPCVVSCRWLEFSQGGSTHISEGEAITISVMTDGADEQPRKLCELIVTREEIARVLSLIEKPSV
;
A
#
# COMPACT_ATOMS: atom_id res chain seq x y z
N MET A 1 -4.32 21.74 15.33
CA MET A 1 -5.30 20.69 14.97
C MET A 1 -4.63 19.34 15.19
N SER A 2 -5.15 18.49 16.08
CA SER A 2 -4.63 17.14 16.30
C SER A 2 -5.05 16.23 15.14
N GLY A 3 -4.22 16.13 14.10
CA GLY A 3 -4.40 15.13 13.06
C GLY A 3 -4.28 13.72 13.64
N THR A 4 -5.06 12.78 13.11
CA THR A 4 -4.95 11.35 13.48
C THR A 4 -3.53 10.84 13.19
N TRP A 5 -3.13 9.74 13.81
CA TRP A 5 -1.84 9.10 13.51
C TRP A 5 -1.68 8.82 12.00
N LEU A 6 -2.75 8.36 11.35
CA LEU A 6 -2.75 8.06 9.91
C LEU A 6 -2.53 9.32 9.07
N THR A 7 -3.13 10.45 9.46
CA THR A 7 -2.94 11.74 8.77
C THR A 7 -1.47 12.14 8.76
N ARG A 8 -0.81 12.14 9.94
CA ARG A 8 0.61 12.51 10.06
C ARG A 8 1.52 11.52 9.32
N TRP A 9 1.15 10.24 9.31
CA TRP A 9 1.89 9.21 8.61
C TRP A 9 1.85 9.42 7.09
N ARG A 10 0.69 9.75 6.53
CA ARG A 10 0.51 10.06 5.11
C ARG A 10 1.20 11.37 4.71
N GLU A 11 1.15 12.41 5.54
CA GLU A 11 1.90 13.65 5.31
C GLU A 11 3.41 13.40 5.13
N LYS A 12 3.98 12.41 5.84
CA LYS A 12 5.40 12.06 5.74
C LYS A 12 5.74 11.18 4.51
N ARG A 13 4.83 10.30 4.08
CA ARG A 13 5.13 9.22 3.09
C ARG A 13 4.37 9.32 1.77
N GLY A 14 3.38 10.22 1.67
CA GLY A 14 2.52 10.39 0.50
C GLY A 14 1.31 9.43 0.47
N ASP A 15 0.39 9.71 -0.46
CA ASP A 15 -0.88 8.99 -0.57
C ASP A 15 -0.77 7.60 -1.21
N PHE A 16 0.31 7.33 -1.93
CA PHE A 16 0.61 6.04 -2.55
C PHE A 16 1.29 5.04 -1.60
N ALA A 17 1.19 5.28 -0.28
CA ALA A 17 1.75 4.42 0.74
C ALA A 17 0.65 3.95 1.70
N VAL A 18 0.66 2.65 2.03
CA VAL A 18 -0.32 2.02 2.91
C VAL A 18 0.40 1.42 4.13
N PRO A 19 0.15 1.94 5.35
CA PRO A 19 0.85 1.47 6.54
C PRO A 19 0.34 0.10 7.01
N CYS A 20 1.24 -0.72 7.55
CA CYS A 20 0.88 -1.82 8.42
C CYS A 20 0.49 -1.25 9.80
N VAL A 21 -0.72 -1.55 10.28
CA VAL A 21 -1.23 -0.99 11.55
C VAL A 21 -0.61 -1.63 12.80
N VAL A 22 0.13 -2.74 12.64
CA VAL A 22 0.75 -3.49 13.75
C VAL A 22 2.28 -3.53 13.71
N SER A 23 2.92 -2.94 12.70
CA SER A 23 4.38 -2.92 12.58
C SER A 23 4.87 -1.71 11.78
N CYS A 24 6.16 -1.40 11.84
CA CYS A 24 6.78 -0.29 11.10
C CYS A 24 6.96 -0.58 9.58
N ARG A 25 6.14 -1.46 9.01
CA ARG A 25 6.18 -1.83 7.58
C ARG A 25 5.10 -1.10 6.80
N TRP A 26 5.30 -0.94 5.50
CA TRP A 26 4.27 -0.39 4.61
C TRP A 26 4.38 -0.94 3.20
N LEU A 27 3.29 -0.81 2.46
CA LEU A 27 3.28 -0.99 1.02
C LEU A 27 3.47 0.37 0.36
N GLU A 28 4.34 0.45 -0.64
CA GLU A 28 4.57 1.64 -1.45
C GLU A 28 4.30 1.31 -2.92
N PHE A 29 3.32 2.01 -3.48
CA PHE A 29 2.88 1.82 -4.87
C PHE A 29 3.71 2.72 -5.78
N SER A 30 4.15 2.20 -6.92
CA SER A 30 4.90 2.98 -7.89
C SER A 30 4.09 4.18 -8.37
N GLN A 31 4.61 5.40 -8.16
CA GLN A 31 3.93 6.66 -8.54
C GLN A 31 3.82 6.88 -10.07
N GLY A 32 4.27 5.93 -10.88
CA GLY A 32 4.28 6.01 -12.36
C GLY A 32 3.02 5.53 -13.06
N GLY A 33 1.99 5.09 -12.32
CA GLY A 33 0.73 4.66 -12.93
C GLY A 33 -0.02 5.87 -13.47
N SER A 34 -0.17 5.92 -14.79
CA SER A 34 -1.17 6.76 -15.45
C SER A 34 -2.49 6.69 -14.69
N THR A 35 -3.26 7.78 -14.72
CA THR A 35 -4.49 8.07 -13.97
C THR A 35 -5.58 6.97 -13.96
N HIS A 36 -5.38 5.86 -14.68
CA HIS A 36 -6.20 4.66 -14.68
C HIS A 36 -5.32 3.39 -14.70
N ILE A 37 -5.43 2.54 -13.68
CA ILE A 37 -4.94 1.16 -13.73
C ILE A 37 -5.94 0.36 -14.56
N SER A 38 -5.52 -0.02 -15.76
CA SER A 38 -6.35 -0.78 -16.71
C SER A 38 -6.56 -2.22 -16.25
N GLU A 39 -7.59 -2.87 -16.77
CA GLU A 39 -7.84 -4.28 -16.44
C GLU A 39 -6.68 -5.15 -16.93
N GLY A 40 -6.15 -6.00 -16.05
CA GLY A 40 -4.99 -6.85 -16.32
C GLY A 40 -3.62 -6.14 -16.23
N GLU A 41 -3.60 -4.84 -15.89
CA GLU A 41 -2.35 -4.11 -15.67
C GLU A 41 -1.68 -4.56 -14.36
N ALA A 42 -0.38 -4.83 -14.44
CA ALA A 42 0.43 -5.22 -13.30
C ALA A 42 0.78 -4.00 -12.44
N ILE A 43 0.43 -4.07 -11.17
CA ILE A 43 0.77 -3.11 -10.12
C ILE A 43 2.04 -3.59 -9.45
N THR A 44 3.06 -2.73 -9.43
CA THR A 44 4.28 -2.97 -8.67
C THR A 44 4.17 -2.33 -7.29
N ILE A 45 4.32 -3.14 -6.25
CA ILE A 45 4.22 -2.73 -4.86
C ILE A 45 5.53 -3.08 -4.16
N SER A 46 6.22 -2.07 -3.62
CA SER A 46 7.38 -2.30 -2.76
C SER A 46 6.92 -2.55 -1.33
N VAL A 47 7.41 -3.62 -0.70
CA VAL A 47 7.21 -3.87 0.73
C VAL A 47 8.37 -3.23 1.46
N MET A 48 8.08 -2.23 2.27
CA MET A 48 9.06 -1.35 2.90
C MET A 48 9.04 -1.52 4.43
N THR A 49 10.15 -1.16 5.07
CA THR A 49 10.32 -1.10 6.53
C THR A 49 11.24 0.03 6.90
N ASP A 50 11.21 0.48 8.15
CA ASP A 50 12.26 1.33 8.68
C ASP A 50 13.55 0.50 8.85
N GLY A 51 14.68 1.03 8.39
CA GLY A 51 16.02 0.48 8.55
C GLY A 51 16.67 0.88 9.87
N ALA A 52 17.93 0.47 10.09
CA ALA A 52 18.66 0.71 11.34
C ALA A 52 18.78 2.20 11.71
N ASP A 53 18.84 3.08 10.71
CA ASP A 53 18.96 4.53 10.87
C ASP A 53 17.63 5.26 10.63
N GLU A 54 16.49 4.57 10.83
CA GLU A 54 15.15 5.04 10.48
C GLU A 54 14.95 5.38 8.99
N GLN A 55 15.90 4.97 8.14
CA GLN A 55 15.83 5.16 6.70
C GLN A 55 14.95 4.10 6.05
N PRO A 56 14.09 4.46 5.09
CA PRO A 56 13.31 3.49 4.33
C PRO A 56 14.18 2.39 3.72
N ARG A 57 13.79 1.12 3.97
CA ARG A 57 14.42 -0.06 3.40
C ARG A 57 13.38 -0.93 2.71
N LYS A 58 13.62 -1.28 1.44
CA LYS A 58 12.82 -2.28 0.71
C LYS A 58 13.16 -3.69 1.19
N LEU A 59 12.14 -4.45 1.55
CA LEU A 59 12.22 -5.87 1.89
C LEU A 59 12.08 -6.74 0.63
N CYS A 60 11.07 -6.47 -0.18
CA CYS A 60 10.81 -7.16 -1.43
C CYS A 60 9.92 -6.32 -2.35
N GLU A 61 9.64 -6.85 -3.54
CA GLU A 61 8.68 -6.33 -4.51
C GLU A 61 7.59 -7.36 -4.75
N LEU A 62 6.35 -6.90 -4.85
CA LEU A 62 5.20 -7.68 -5.26
C LEU A 62 4.71 -7.12 -6.59
N ILE A 63 4.47 -8.00 -7.55
CA ILE A 63 3.84 -7.67 -8.83
C ILE A 63 2.50 -8.39 -8.84
N VAL A 64 1.42 -7.63 -8.78
CA VAL A 64 0.05 -8.14 -8.63
C VAL A 64 -0.88 -7.35 -9.54
N THR A 65 -2.00 -7.92 -9.96
CA THR A 65 -3.00 -7.16 -10.72
C THR A 65 -4.10 -6.63 -9.80
N ARG A 66 -4.79 -5.58 -10.25
CA ARG A 66 -5.92 -5.00 -9.52
C ARG A 66 -7.03 -6.03 -9.28
N GLU A 67 -7.30 -6.88 -10.27
CA GLU A 67 -8.39 -7.85 -10.25
C GLU A 67 -8.15 -8.90 -9.17
N GLU A 68 -6.92 -9.39 -9.03
CA GLU A 68 -6.59 -10.39 -8.01
C GLU A 68 -6.70 -9.82 -6.59
N ILE A 69 -6.27 -8.58 -6.37
CA ILE A 69 -6.49 -7.89 -5.08
C ILE A 69 -7.99 -7.74 -4.81
N ALA A 70 -8.74 -7.20 -5.77
CA ALA A 70 -10.18 -6.96 -5.63
C ALA A 70 -10.96 -8.28 -5.40
N ARG A 71 -10.60 -9.35 -6.11
CA ARG A 71 -11.16 -10.69 -5.94
C ARG A 71 -10.93 -11.22 -4.53
N VAL A 72 -9.75 -11.01 -3.95
CA VAL A 72 -9.49 -11.43 -2.57
C VAL A 72 -10.30 -10.60 -1.58
N LEU A 73 -10.39 -9.28 -1.78
CA LEU A 73 -11.19 -8.40 -0.91
C LEU A 73 -12.68 -8.80 -0.90
N SER A 74 -13.26 -9.12 -2.06
CA SER A 74 -14.67 -9.54 -2.15
C SER A 74 -14.96 -10.90 -1.50
N LEU A 75 -13.95 -11.76 -1.34
CA LEU A 75 -14.10 -13.02 -0.59
C LEU A 75 -14.09 -12.80 0.93
N ILE A 76 -13.46 -11.72 1.40
CA ILE A 76 -13.34 -11.37 2.83
C ILE A 76 -14.55 -10.55 3.28
N GLU A 77 -15.00 -9.62 2.42
CA GLU A 77 -16.27 -8.93 2.56
C GLU A 77 -17.39 -9.94 2.34
N LYS A 78 -17.75 -10.71 3.38
CA LYS A 78 -18.92 -11.59 3.35
C LYS A 78 -20.09 -10.82 2.72
N PRO A 79 -20.80 -11.39 1.73
CA PRO A 79 -22.04 -10.78 1.28
C PRO A 79 -22.94 -10.66 2.51
N SER A 80 -23.31 -9.43 2.84
CA SER A 80 -24.35 -9.15 3.82
C SER A 80 -25.62 -9.82 3.31
N VAL A 81 -25.91 -11.02 3.82
CA VAL A 81 -27.23 -11.67 3.70
C VAL A 81 -28.22 -10.87 4.53
#